data_AF-A0A3N5DNC6-F1
#
_entry.id   AF-A0A3N5DNC6-F1
#
_cell.length_a   1.000
_cell.length_b   1.000
_cell.length_c   1.000
_cell.angle_alpha   90.00
_cell.angle_beta   90.00
_cell.angle_gamma   90.00
#
_symmetry.space_group_name_H-M   'P 1'
#
loop_
_entity.id
_entity.type
_entity.pdbx_description
1 polymer ?
#
loop_
_entity_poly.entity_id
_entity_poly.type
_entity_poly.pdbx_seq_one_letter_code
_entity_poly.pdbx_strand_id
1 'polypeptide(L)'
;MKLKNVIPIIAMLLVVFISGCKKDDLPGIRPAVASTDPINEATSISINSKISATFTLDMNPSTITSTNFTLKKGTEVVLGTVELTGKMATFTPSENLSPNSIYTATITTGAKSVSGESLEKNYAWTFTTSQLSDLAPPTVTLTNPVNSAIGVSLNHLVVVTFSEPMDPLTINVLTFTLKQGSTSISGTVTNTSSTATFTPTVNLEPNKIYTATVSTAVKDLAGNALISNHTFSFTTGDAPDTMLPMVNSIDPLSNATGVARNKVVAITFSEAMDPSTITDLTFTLKQGETAVTGTVELNLDRTTATFTPSNVLAVATIYTAKISTGAKDLAGNALASKTEWSFTTGGSSSVLAKVELGTAGNYVILAKTTITNIPTSDITGDIALSPAATSFITGFVNTLAGDHATDPQVHGNIYAATMDPPTPINLTTAVNNMITAYNDAAGRPTPDFLELGTGNIGGRTLAPGLYKWAGTVTIPTDITISGSATDVWIFQIGGGLIMSSAVNVTLGGTAKASNIFWQVAGQANFASDSHFEGVILGMTSITFQTNATFNGRALAQTAVILDKNIITTPL
;
A
#
# COMPACT_ATOMS: atom_id res chain seq x y z
N MET A 1 -46.50 -67.89 44.85
CA MET A 1 -46.60 -68.79 43.68
C MET A 1 -45.24 -68.76 42.98
N LYS A 2 -44.25 -69.50 43.48
CA LYS A 2 -43.79 -70.83 43.03
C LYS A 2 -43.41 -70.92 41.53
N LEU A 3 -42.16 -71.36 41.29
CA LEU A 3 -41.51 -71.89 40.07
C LEU A 3 -40.92 -70.89 39.06
N LYS A 4 -39.77 -71.12 38.40
CA LYS A 4 -38.59 -72.01 38.57
C LYS A 4 -37.59 -71.61 37.45
N ASN A 5 -36.32 -71.41 37.83
CA ASN A 5 -35.09 -71.80 37.12
C ASN A 5 -35.04 -71.89 35.58
N VAL A 6 -34.05 -71.21 34.95
CA VAL A 6 -32.88 -71.83 34.28
C VAL A 6 -31.71 -70.81 34.20
N ILE A 7 -30.53 -71.18 34.70
CA ILE A 7 -29.18 -70.65 34.40
C ILE A 7 -28.35 -71.89 33.97
N PRO A 8 -27.49 -71.88 32.92
CA PRO A 8 -26.04 -71.63 33.13
C PRO A 8 -25.23 -70.88 32.04
N ILE A 9 -24.28 -70.08 32.57
CA ILE A 9 -22.85 -69.93 32.18
C ILE A 9 -22.49 -69.24 30.85
N ILE A 10 -22.01 -67.99 30.94
CA ILE A 10 -20.68 -67.58 30.43
C ILE A 10 -20.06 -66.64 31.48
N ALA A 11 -18.89 -67.02 32.01
CA ALA A 11 -18.08 -66.17 32.87
C ALA A 11 -17.43 -65.07 32.02
N MET A 12 -17.65 -63.80 32.36
CA MET A 12 -16.79 -62.71 31.90
C MET A 12 -16.26 -61.95 33.11
N LEU A 13 -14.96 -62.13 33.29
CA LEU A 13 -14.10 -61.55 34.30
C LEU A 13 -14.14 -60.02 34.21
N LEU A 14 -14.56 -59.35 35.28
CA LEU A 14 -14.46 -57.90 35.44
C LEU A 14 -12.99 -57.56 35.74
N VAL A 15 -12.20 -57.31 34.69
CA VAL A 15 -10.83 -56.80 34.81
C VAL A 15 -10.90 -55.29 34.94
N VAL A 16 -10.39 -54.81 36.07
CA VAL A 16 -9.99 -53.42 36.31
C VAL A 16 -8.94 -53.04 35.27
N PHE A 17 -9.31 -52.24 34.28
CA PHE A 17 -8.33 -51.56 33.42
C PHE A 17 -7.93 -50.25 34.07
N ILE A 18 -6.75 -50.27 34.70
CA ILE A 18 -5.91 -49.09 34.89
C ILE A 18 -5.37 -48.76 33.50
N SER A 19 -6.04 -47.89 32.75
CA SER A 19 -5.55 -47.42 31.44
C SER A 19 -5.28 -45.93 31.55
N GLY A 20 -4.01 -45.56 31.38
CA GLY A 20 -3.47 -44.25 31.67
C GLY A 20 -4.20 -43.11 30.96
N CYS A 21 -4.41 -42.03 31.71
CA CYS A 21 -4.76 -40.73 31.16
C CYS A 21 -3.75 -40.38 30.06
N LYS A 22 -4.17 -40.42 28.80
CA LYS A 22 -3.53 -39.59 27.79
C LYS A 22 -3.81 -38.15 28.22
N LYS A 23 -2.72 -37.43 28.46
CA LYS A 23 -2.70 -35.99 28.53
C LYS A 23 -3.27 -35.51 27.19
N ASP A 24 -4.51 -35.00 27.18
CA ASP A 24 -5.02 -34.25 26.04
C ASP A 24 -4.14 -32.99 25.95
N ASP A 25 -3.15 -33.03 25.05
CA ASP A 25 -2.35 -31.87 24.71
C ASP A 25 -3.28 -30.83 24.11
N LEU A 26 -3.51 -29.75 24.85
CA LEU A 26 -3.97 -28.48 24.29
C LEU A 26 -3.14 -28.18 23.03
N PRO A 27 -3.73 -27.71 21.91
CA PRO A 27 -2.95 -27.41 20.72
C PRO A 27 -1.81 -26.45 21.06
N GLY A 28 -0.58 -26.95 21.00
CA GLY A 28 0.62 -26.17 21.25
C GLY A 28 0.73 -25.03 20.25
N ILE A 29 1.12 -23.85 20.72
CA ILE A 29 1.42 -22.70 19.85
C ILE A 29 2.61 -23.10 18.98
N ARG A 30 2.44 -23.14 17.65
CA ARG A 30 3.51 -23.47 16.69
C ARG A 30 4.37 -22.25 16.39
N PRO A 31 5.68 -22.41 16.12
CA PRO A 31 6.48 -21.32 15.59
C PRO A 31 6.02 -20.95 14.16
N ALA A 32 6.09 -19.67 13.84
CA ALA A 32 5.90 -19.12 12.50
C ALA A 32 7.02 -18.12 12.18
N VAL A 33 7.29 -17.88 10.90
CA VAL A 33 8.17 -16.80 10.46
C VAL A 33 7.36 -15.50 10.51
N ALA A 34 7.77 -14.58 11.38
CA ALA A 34 7.15 -13.27 11.57
C ALA A 34 7.62 -12.26 10.52
N SER A 35 8.90 -12.30 10.13
CA SER A 35 9.45 -11.40 9.09
C SER A 35 10.70 -11.99 8.46
N THR A 36 11.06 -11.49 7.27
CA THR A 36 12.29 -11.86 6.56
C THR A 36 13.01 -10.61 6.04
N ASP A 37 14.33 -10.73 5.92
CA ASP A 37 15.17 -9.77 5.22
C ASP A 37 16.12 -10.52 4.28
N PRO A 38 16.05 -10.34 2.96
CA PRO A 38 15.10 -9.48 2.26
C PRO A 38 13.64 -9.93 2.43
N ILE A 39 12.69 -9.01 2.28
CA ILE A 39 11.28 -9.35 2.19
C ILE A 39 11.00 -10.16 0.91
N ASN A 40 9.89 -10.90 0.88
CA ASN A 40 9.53 -11.68 -0.31
C ASN A 40 9.39 -10.77 -1.55
N GLU A 41 10.00 -11.20 -2.64
CA GLU A 41 10.09 -10.53 -3.94
C GLU A 41 10.88 -9.21 -3.94
N ALA A 42 11.66 -8.94 -2.89
CA ALA A 42 12.53 -7.76 -2.88
C ALA A 42 13.51 -7.77 -4.06
N THR A 43 13.71 -6.60 -4.66
CA THR A 43 14.69 -6.39 -5.75
C THR A 43 15.85 -5.54 -5.27
N SER A 44 16.94 -5.53 -6.03
CA SER A 44 18.11 -4.67 -5.78
C SER A 44 18.85 -4.99 -4.47
N ILE A 45 18.84 -6.26 -4.05
CA ILE A 45 19.55 -6.70 -2.84
C ILE A 45 21.05 -6.80 -3.11
N SER A 46 21.87 -6.13 -2.30
CA SER A 46 23.32 -6.13 -2.48
C SER A 46 23.90 -7.54 -2.44
N ILE A 47 24.92 -7.79 -3.27
CA ILE A 47 25.47 -9.14 -3.45
C ILE A 47 26.18 -9.70 -2.21
N ASN A 48 26.56 -8.84 -1.27
CA ASN A 48 27.19 -9.20 0.00
C ASN A 48 26.21 -9.26 1.18
N SER A 49 24.91 -9.11 0.94
CA SER A 49 23.90 -9.14 2.01
C SER A 49 23.76 -10.53 2.62
N LYS A 50 23.72 -10.58 3.95
CA LYS A 50 23.19 -11.70 4.73
C LYS A 50 21.67 -11.76 4.61
N ILE A 51 21.11 -12.95 4.80
CA ILE A 51 19.67 -13.22 4.72
C ILE A 51 19.17 -13.58 6.11
N SER A 52 18.09 -12.97 6.59
CA SER A 52 17.56 -13.20 7.94
C SER A 52 16.07 -13.52 7.96
N ALA A 53 15.63 -14.16 9.04
CA ALA A 53 14.23 -14.42 9.34
C ALA A 53 13.99 -14.39 10.85
N THR A 54 12.92 -13.71 11.28
CA THR A 54 12.52 -13.63 12.69
C THR A 54 11.33 -14.55 12.95
N PHE A 55 11.35 -15.30 14.04
CA PHE A 55 10.29 -16.24 14.44
C PHE A 55 9.35 -15.65 15.50
N THR A 56 8.13 -16.17 15.56
CA THR A 56 7.14 -15.80 16.61
C THR A 56 7.50 -16.37 17.98
N LEU A 57 8.20 -17.51 18.02
CA LEU A 57 8.60 -18.21 19.24
C LEU A 57 10.12 -18.34 19.33
N ASP A 58 10.61 -18.64 20.53
CA ASP A 58 12.00 -19.02 20.72
C ASP A 58 12.26 -20.36 20.03
N MET A 59 13.29 -20.39 19.19
CA MET A 59 13.65 -21.56 18.38
C MET A 59 14.75 -22.36 19.04
N ASN A 60 14.76 -23.68 18.82
CA ASN A 60 15.84 -24.55 19.25
C ASN A 60 17.06 -24.33 18.34
N PRO A 61 18.18 -23.77 18.84
CA PRO A 61 19.34 -23.43 18.03
C PRO A 61 19.93 -24.64 17.28
N SER A 62 19.83 -25.85 17.85
CA SER A 62 20.34 -27.08 17.19
C SER A 62 19.57 -27.48 15.93
N THR A 63 18.36 -26.93 15.74
CA THR A 63 17.52 -27.19 14.57
C THR A 63 17.56 -26.07 13.53
N ILE A 64 18.14 -24.92 13.87
CA ILE A 64 18.31 -23.78 12.97
C ILE A 64 19.71 -23.84 12.38
N THR A 65 19.86 -24.66 11.35
CA THR A 65 21.14 -24.92 10.67
C THR A 65 20.98 -24.72 9.16
N SER A 66 22.07 -24.78 8.39
CA SER A 66 22.04 -24.74 6.93
C SER A 66 21.27 -25.90 6.27
N THR A 67 20.84 -26.90 7.04
CA THR A 67 19.91 -27.94 6.57
C THR A 67 18.46 -27.44 6.57
N ASN A 68 18.09 -26.61 7.54
CA ASN A 68 16.71 -26.16 7.73
C ASN A 68 16.50 -24.69 7.39
N PHE A 69 17.56 -23.90 7.19
CA PHE A 69 17.52 -22.58 6.57
C PHE A 69 18.47 -22.59 5.38
N THR A 70 17.91 -22.75 4.18
CA THR A 70 18.66 -22.93 2.93
C THR A 70 18.49 -21.73 2.01
N LEU A 71 19.50 -21.45 1.19
CA LEU A 71 19.44 -20.46 0.11
C LEU A 71 19.77 -21.14 -1.22
N LYS A 72 18.99 -20.88 -2.27
CA LYS A 72 19.18 -21.46 -3.60
C LYS A 72 19.08 -20.44 -4.73
N LYS A 73 19.84 -20.67 -5.81
CA LYS A 73 19.68 -19.99 -7.10
C LYS A 73 19.12 -20.99 -8.11
N GLY A 74 17.82 -20.90 -8.40
CA GLY A 74 17.13 -21.97 -9.13
C GLY A 74 17.25 -23.30 -8.36
N THR A 75 17.98 -24.27 -8.90
CA THR A 75 18.23 -25.57 -8.26
C THR A 75 19.56 -25.66 -7.52
N GLU A 76 20.47 -24.70 -7.72
CA GLU A 76 21.80 -24.67 -7.11
C GLU A 76 21.72 -24.22 -5.65
N VAL A 77 22.39 -24.94 -4.75
CA VAL A 77 22.48 -24.57 -3.33
C VAL A 77 23.59 -23.55 -3.15
N VAL A 78 23.27 -22.42 -2.51
CA VAL A 78 24.26 -21.45 -2.05
C VAL A 78 24.81 -21.95 -0.71
N LEU A 79 26.14 -22.05 -0.63
CA LEU A 79 26.80 -22.41 0.62
C LEU A 79 26.84 -21.22 1.57
N GLY A 80 26.73 -21.51 2.87
CA GLY A 80 26.72 -20.50 3.90
C GLY A 80 26.59 -21.10 5.28
N THR A 81 26.71 -20.25 6.29
CA THR A 81 26.48 -20.60 7.69
C THR A 81 25.15 -20.03 8.16
N VAL A 82 24.56 -20.66 9.18
CA VAL A 82 23.32 -20.18 9.81
C VAL A 82 23.58 -20.03 11.30
N GLU A 83 23.19 -18.90 11.86
CA GLU A 83 23.28 -18.60 13.28
C GLU A 83 21.94 -18.06 13.79
N LEU A 84 21.57 -18.42 15.02
CA LEU A 84 20.33 -17.97 15.67
C LEU A 84 20.69 -17.12 16.89
N THR A 85 20.25 -15.86 16.91
CA THR A 85 20.34 -14.97 18.07
C THR A 85 18.94 -14.52 18.48
N GLY A 86 18.55 -14.85 19.71
CA GLY A 86 17.17 -14.68 20.17
C GLY A 86 16.20 -15.43 19.25
N LYS A 87 15.27 -14.70 18.63
CA LYS A 87 14.29 -15.25 17.67
C LYS A 87 14.68 -15.05 16.21
N MET A 88 15.85 -14.53 15.91
CA MET A 88 16.25 -14.22 14.54
C MET A 88 17.37 -15.15 14.06
N ALA A 89 17.11 -15.84 12.96
CA ALA A 89 18.09 -16.65 12.26
C ALA A 89 18.70 -15.85 11.11
N THR A 90 20.02 -15.93 10.95
CA THR A 90 20.77 -15.26 9.89
C THR A 90 21.59 -16.29 9.10
N PHE A 91 21.29 -16.40 7.81
CA PHE A 91 22.09 -17.11 6.83
C PHE A 91 23.16 -16.17 6.26
N THR A 92 24.43 -16.51 6.44
CA THR A 92 25.57 -15.79 5.86
C THR A 92 26.10 -16.59 4.68
N PRO A 93 25.92 -16.12 3.42
CA PRO A 93 26.55 -16.72 2.26
C PRO A 93 28.07 -16.81 2.44
N SER A 94 28.69 -17.92 2.02
CA SER A 94 30.15 -18.10 2.12
C SER A 94 30.92 -17.23 1.13
N GLU A 95 30.25 -16.79 0.06
CA GLU A 95 30.77 -15.95 -1.00
C GLU A 95 29.69 -14.93 -1.39
N ASN A 96 30.08 -13.84 -2.07
CA ASN A 96 29.12 -12.90 -2.63
C ASN A 96 28.17 -13.62 -3.59
N LEU A 97 26.89 -13.28 -3.49
CA LEU A 97 25.86 -13.76 -4.38
C LEU A 97 26.12 -13.28 -5.82
N SER A 98 25.72 -14.07 -6.82
CA SER A 98 25.73 -13.62 -8.21
C SER A 98 24.88 -12.35 -8.40
N PRO A 99 25.30 -11.38 -9.23
CA PRO A 99 24.51 -10.18 -9.52
C PRO A 99 23.26 -10.49 -10.37
N ASN A 100 22.25 -9.62 -10.29
CA ASN A 100 20.99 -9.66 -11.05
C ASN A 100 20.34 -11.05 -11.09
N SER A 101 20.40 -11.78 -9.96
CA SER A 101 20.01 -13.17 -9.87
C SER A 101 18.90 -13.35 -8.84
N ILE A 102 17.93 -14.20 -9.19
CA ILE A 102 16.84 -14.56 -8.26
C ILE A 102 17.32 -15.69 -7.36
N TYR A 103 17.15 -15.50 -6.05
CA TYR A 103 17.37 -16.51 -5.03
C TYR A 103 16.07 -16.87 -4.32
N THR A 104 16.00 -18.11 -3.84
CA THR A 104 14.94 -18.61 -2.97
C THR A 104 15.55 -19.01 -1.64
N ALA A 105 15.17 -18.31 -0.58
CA ALA A 105 15.45 -18.73 0.79
C ALA A 105 14.31 -19.61 1.29
N THR A 106 14.61 -20.61 2.12
CA THR A 106 13.62 -21.54 2.65
C THR A 106 13.96 -21.94 4.07
N ILE A 107 12.97 -21.81 4.96
CA ILE A 107 12.98 -22.41 6.29
C ILE A 107 12.07 -23.63 6.28
N THR A 108 12.62 -24.81 6.57
CA THR A 108 11.89 -26.07 6.49
C THR A 108 11.13 -26.39 7.78
N THR A 109 10.17 -27.30 7.73
CA THR A 109 9.49 -27.85 8.92
C THR A 109 10.43 -28.62 9.87
N GLY A 110 11.70 -28.84 9.49
CA GLY A 110 12.73 -29.35 10.37
C GLY A 110 13.17 -28.36 11.45
N ALA A 111 12.94 -27.05 11.25
CA ALA A 111 13.14 -26.02 12.27
C ALA A 111 12.07 -26.11 13.37
N LYS A 112 12.51 -26.20 14.63
CA LYS A 112 11.63 -26.41 15.79
C LYS A 112 11.78 -25.32 16.83
N SER A 113 10.68 -25.01 17.51
CA SER A 113 10.68 -24.21 18.73
C SER A 113 11.46 -24.92 19.87
N VAL A 114 11.78 -24.18 20.93
CA VAL A 114 12.38 -24.76 22.15
C VAL A 114 11.51 -25.84 22.81
N SER A 115 10.18 -25.77 22.62
CA SER A 115 9.22 -26.78 23.09
C SER A 115 9.10 -27.99 22.16
N GLY A 116 9.80 -27.98 21.01
CA GLY A 116 9.86 -29.11 20.07
C GLY A 116 8.84 -29.08 18.94
N GLU A 117 7.95 -28.08 18.90
CA GLU A 117 6.97 -27.91 17.81
C GLU A 117 7.63 -27.39 16.53
N SER A 118 7.30 -28.00 15.40
CA SER A 118 7.71 -27.57 14.05
C SER A 118 6.84 -26.46 13.49
N LEU A 119 7.37 -25.74 12.49
CA LEU A 119 6.57 -24.92 11.56
C LEU A 119 5.45 -25.75 10.94
N GLU A 120 4.31 -25.13 10.65
CA GLU A 120 3.16 -25.79 10.01
C GLU A 120 3.49 -26.27 8.59
N LYS A 121 4.24 -25.46 7.83
CA LYS A 121 4.71 -25.76 6.48
C LYS A 121 6.08 -25.11 6.26
N ASN A 122 6.80 -25.55 5.22
CA ASN A 122 8.00 -24.85 4.78
C ASN A 122 7.65 -23.40 4.44
N TYR A 123 8.47 -22.47 4.91
CA TYR A 123 8.35 -21.06 4.58
C TYR A 123 9.41 -20.72 3.55
N ALA A 124 9.01 -20.34 2.34
CA ALA A 124 9.93 -19.98 1.26
C ALA A 124 9.62 -18.58 0.76
N TRP A 125 10.66 -17.81 0.45
CA TRP A 125 10.56 -16.48 -0.12
C TRP A 125 11.67 -16.25 -1.14
N THR A 126 11.44 -15.34 -2.08
CA THR A 126 12.40 -15.00 -3.13
C THR A 126 12.92 -13.58 -3.01
N PHE A 127 14.09 -13.31 -3.57
CA PHE A 127 14.60 -11.96 -3.76
C PHE A 127 15.55 -11.91 -4.96
N THR A 128 15.76 -10.72 -5.52
CA THR A 128 16.65 -10.47 -6.68
C THR A 128 17.82 -9.60 -6.26
N THR A 129 19.04 -10.06 -6.53
CA THR A 129 20.26 -9.31 -6.23
C THR A 129 20.51 -8.15 -7.19
N SER A 130 21.22 -7.12 -6.72
CA SER A 130 21.70 -5.99 -7.52
C SER A 130 23.03 -6.34 -8.23
N GLN A 131 23.61 -5.35 -8.92
CA GLN A 131 24.89 -5.48 -9.60
C GLN A 131 26.10 -5.32 -8.65
N LEU A 132 25.95 -4.61 -7.54
CA LEU A 132 27.06 -4.12 -6.72
C LEU A 132 26.93 -4.55 -5.26
N SER A 133 28.06 -4.56 -4.56
CA SER A 133 28.10 -4.71 -3.10
C SER A 133 27.64 -3.42 -2.43
N ASP A 134 27.04 -3.56 -1.25
CA ASP A 134 26.79 -2.44 -0.38
C ASP A 134 28.08 -2.03 0.33
N LEU A 135 28.39 -0.75 0.26
CA LEU A 135 29.54 -0.12 0.93
C LEU A 135 29.10 1.07 1.79
N ALA A 136 27.79 1.36 1.86
CA ALA A 136 27.26 2.46 2.66
C ALA A 136 27.24 2.03 4.13
N PRO A 137 27.86 2.79 5.04
CA PRO A 137 27.74 2.52 6.47
C PRO A 137 26.33 2.83 7.00
N PRO A 138 25.82 2.05 7.96
CA PRO A 138 24.58 2.39 8.65
C PRO A 138 24.73 3.69 9.45
N THR A 139 23.61 4.36 9.71
CA THR A 139 23.51 5.54 10.59
C THR A 139 22.38 5.36 11.59
N VAL A 140 22.49 5.99 12.77
CA VAL A 140 21.36 6.06 13.72
C VAL A 140 20.47 7.23 13.32
N THR A 141 19.22 6.94 12.96
CA THR A 141 18.23 7.92 12.49
C THR A 141 17.36 8.44 13.63
N LEU A 142 17.19 7.66 14.70
CA LEU A 142 16.35 8.00 15.84
C LEU A 142 16.88 7.38 17.14
N THR A 143 16.80 8.13 18.23
CA THR A 143 17.00 7.61 19.60
C THR A 143 15.76 7.87 20.44
N ASN A 144 15.46 6.95 21.34
CA ASN A 144 14.44 7.12 22.36
C ASN A 144 14.97 6.57 23.69
N PRO A 145 15.16 7.38 24.74
CA PRO A 145 14.87 8.82 24.78
C PRO A 145 15.65 9.63 23.74
N VAL A 146 15.08 10.76 23.34
CA VAL A 146 15.82 11.72 22.50
C VAL A 146 17.03 12.23 23.27
N ASN A 147 18.11 12.57 22.57
CA ASN A 147 19.32 13.06 23.22
C ASN A 147 19.03 14.29 24.11
N SER A 148 19.55 14.27 25.33
CA SER A 148 19.32 15.24 26.40
C SER A 148 17.88 15.31 26.93
N ALA A 149 17.04 14.28 26.72
CA ALA A 149 15.71 14.21 27.33
C ALA A 149 15.79 14.32 28.86
N ILE A 150 14.78 14.93 29.48
CA ILE A 150 14.63 15.06 30.93
C ILE A 150 13.31 14.45 31.37
N GLY A 151 13.22 14.02 32.63
CA GLY A 151 11.98 13.45 33.17
C GLY A 151 11.64 12.08 32.60
N VAL A 152 12.63 11.34 32.09
CA VAL A 152 12.43 9.98 31.55
C VAL A 152 12.03 9.02 32.68
N SER A 153 11.00 8.21 32.48
CA SER A 153 10.53 7.29 33.51
C SER A 153 11.59 6.25 33.89
N LEU A 154 11.53 5.75 35.13
CA LEU A 154 12.58 4.86 35.65
C LEU A 154 12.63 3.50 34.95
N ASN A 155 11.54 3.06 34.33
CA ASN A 155 11.41 1.81 33.58
C ASN A 155 11.46 1.99 32.06
N HIS A 156 11.87 3.17 31.57
CA HIS A 156 11.90 3.48 30.15
C HIS A 156 12.89 2.58 29.39
N LEU A 157 12.45 2.03 28.26
CA LEU A 157 13.28 1.27 27.33
C LEU A 157 14.16 2.20 26.47
N VAL A 158 15.43 1.85 26.27
CA VAL A 158 16.34 2.65 25.45
C VAL A 158 16.40 2.07 24.03
N VAL A 159 15.88 2.81 23.05
CA VAL A 159 15.68 2.35 21.68
C VAL A 159 16.51 3.19 20.70
N VAL A 160 17.10 2.53 19.70
CA VAL A 160 17.75 3.17 18.55
C VAL A 160 17.20 2.60 17.25
N THR A 161 16.99 3.46 16.25
CA THR A 161 16.60 3.07 14.89
C THR A 161 17.72 3.41 13.93
N PHE A 162 18.02 2.50 13.00
CA PHE A 162 19.07 2.62 12.01
C PHE A 162 18.51 2.99 10.63
N SER A 163 19.36 3.47 9.72
CA SER A 163 19.01 3.82 8.34
C SER A 163 18.73 2.61 7.44
N GLU A 164 19.09 1.42 7.88
CA GLU A 164 19.03 0.19 7.10
C GLU A 164 18.95 -1.05 8.02
N PRO A 165 18.67 -2.24 7.47
CA PRO A 165 18.74 -3.50 8.21
C PRO A 165 20.12 -3.82 8.79
N MET A 166 20.15 -4.15 10.08
CA MET A 166 21.36 -4.44 10.83
C MET A 166 21.61 -5.93 10.99
N ASP A 167 22.88 -6.33 11.05
CA ASP A 167 23.27 -7.69 11.42
C ASP A 167 23.03 -7.90 12.93
N PRO A 168 22.04 -8.73 13.33
CA PRO A 168 21.72 -8.95 14.73
C PRO A 168 22.86 -9.50 15.57
N LEU A 169 23.78 -10.25 14.97
CA LEU A 169 24.89 -10.86 15.71
C LEU A 169 25.84 -9.80 16.28
N THR A 170 25.85 -8.62 15.66
CA THR A 170 26.70 -7.51 16.07
C THR A 170 26.05 -6.57 17.08
N ILE A 171 24.75 -6.69 17.31
CA ILE A 171 23.98 -5.85 18.25
C ILE A 171 23.69 -6.65 19.52
N ASN A 172 24.43 -6.35 20.58
CA ASN A 172 24.30 -7.04 21.86
C ASN A 172 24.70 -6.10 23.00
N VAL A 173 24.67 -6.60 24.24
CA VAL A 173 24.98 -5.81 25.46
C VAL A 173 26.41 -5.26 25.52
N LEU A 174 27.33 -5.70 24.66
CA LEU A 174 28.69 -5.15 24.57
C LEU A 174 28.77 -3.99 23.56
N THR A 175 27.89 -3.96 22.56
CA THR A 175 27.90 -2.98 21.47
C THR A 175 26.82 -1.93 21.61
N PHE A 176 25.72 -2.23 22.30
CA PHE A 176 24.72 -1.28 22.76
C PHE A 176 24.71 -1.28 24.30
N THR A 177 25.27 -0.23 24.88
CA THR A 177 25.51 -0.12 26.33
C THR A 177 24.76 1.06 26.93
N LEU A 178 24.45 0.98 28.22
CA LEU A 178 23.91 2.06 29.03
C LEU A 178 24.77 2.26 30.27
N LYS A 179 25.15 3.50 30.58
CA LYS A 179 26.00 3.85 31.74
C LYS A 179 25.43 5.01 32.55
N GLN A 180 25.67 4.99 33.86
CA GLN A 180 25.54 6.16 34.74
C GLN A 180 26.96 6.61 35.12
N GLY A 181 27.44 7.72 34.54
CA GLY A 181 28.84 8.10 34.67
C GLY A 181 29.77 6.99 34.15
N SER A 182 30.64 6.44 35.00
CA SER A 182 31.51 5.30 34.67
C SER A 182 30.86 3.93 34.93
N THR A 183 29.76 3.88 35.68
CA THR A 183 29.09 2.63 36.08
C THR A 183 28.25 2.08 34.93
N SER A 184 28.42 0.81 34.58
CA SER A 184 27.61 0.16 33.54
C SER A 184 26.30 -0.36 34.13
N ILE A 185 25.20 -0.13 33.42
CA ILE A 185 23.87 -0.61 33.80
C ILE A 185 23.66 -1.97 33.16
N SER A 186 23.19 -2.93 33.97
CA SER A 186 22.87 -4.27 33.49
C SER A 186 21.53 -4.25 32.77
N GLY A 187 21.47 -4.88 31.60
CA GLY A 187 20.28 -4.94 30.76
C GLY A 187 20.36 -6.07 29.75
N THR A 188 19.30 -6.22 28.98
CA THR A 188 19.25 -7.10 27.80
C THR A 188 19.14 -6.25 26.54
N VAL A 189 19.72 -6.71 25.44
CA VAL A 189 19.53 -6.09 24.13
C VAL A 189 18.72 -7.03 23.26
N THR A 190 17.67 -6.48 22.66
CA THR A 190 16.88 -7.14 21.61
C THR A 190 16.93 -6.28 20.36
N ASN A 191 16.78 -6.87 19.19
CA ASN A 191 16.73 -6.12 17.95
C ASN A 191 15.77 -6.78 16.95
N THR A 192 15.19 -5.94 16.10
CA THR A 192 14.52 -6.31 14.86
C THR A 192 15.42 -5.90 13.68
N SER A 193 14.92 -5.95 12.44
CA SER A 193 15.70 -5.63 11.23
C SER A 193 16.47 -4.30 11.38
N SER A 194 15.81 -3.16 11.64
CA SER A 194 16.48 -1.85 11.74
C SER A 194 16.35 -1.15 13.09
N THR A 195 15.94 -1.85 14.16
CA THR A 195 15.76 -1.25 15.50
C THR A 195 16.41 -2.11 16.56
N ALA A 196 17.07 -1.50 17.53
CA ALA A 196 17.61 -2.17 18.71
C ALA A 196 17.09 -1.52 19.99
N THR A 197 16.78 -2.35 20.98
CA THR A 197 16.22 -1.96 22.27
C THR A 197 17.07 -2.53 23.40
N PHE A 198 17.60 -1.67 24.25
CA PHE A 198 18.22 -2.00 25.52
C PHE A 198 17.18 -1.88 26.64
N THR A 199 16.94 -2.98 27.34
CA THR A 199 16.03 -3.07 28.48
C THR A 199 16.84 -3.18 29.76
N PRO A 200 16.85 -2.15 30.64
CA PRO A 200 17.46 -2.26 31.97
C PRO A 200 16.85 -3.43 32.76
N THR A 201 17.70 -4.20 33.46
CA THR A 201 17.23 -5.33 34.30
C THR A 201 16.49 -4.89 35.56
N VAL A 202 16.72 -3.66 36.00
CA VAL A 202 16.08 -3.01 37.13
C VAL A 202 15.73 -1.57 36.74
N ASN A 203 14.74 -1.00 37.40
CA ASN A 203 14.42 0.43 37.23
C ASN A 203 15.67 1.27 37.48
N LEU A 204 15.86 2.27 36.63
CA LEU A 204 16.89 3.27 36.77
C LEU A 204 16.65 4.11 38.03
N GLU A 205 17.71 4.73 38.54
CA GLU A 205 17.63 5.61 39.70
C GLU A 205 17.02 6.97 39.31
N PRO A 206 16.26 7.62 40.21
CA PRO A 206 15.63 8.91 39.91
C PRO A 206 16.63 10.06 39.84
N ASN A 207 16.33 11.03 38.97
CA ASN A 207 17.10 12.26 38.80
C ASN A 207 18.60 12.03 38.48
N LYS A 208 18.91 10.99 37.71
CA LYS A 208 20.26 10.65 37.27
C LYS A 208 20.40 10.78 35.77
N ILE A 209 21.61 11.15 35.34
CA ILE A 209 21.98 11.17 33.92
C ILE A 209 22.51 9.79 33.54
N TYR A 210 21.93 9.24 32.49
CA TYR A 210 22.38 8.03 31.83
C TYR A 210 22.87 8.35 30.43
N THR A 211 23.90 7.63 29.99
CA THR A 211 24.49 7.74 28.66
C THR A 211 24.41 6.38 27.97
N ALA A 212 23.73 6.34 26.84
CA ALA A 212 23.67 5.20 25.96
C ALA A 212 24.75 5.31 24.88
N THR A 213 25.33 4.19 24.48
CA THR A 213 26.34 4.13 23.41
C THR A 213 26.08 2.93 22.50
N VAL A 214 25.95 3.20 21.21
CA VAL A 214 26.03 2.20 20.14
C VAL A 214 27.41 2.30 19.51
N SER A 215 28.21 1.25 19.60
CA SER A 215 29.61 1.30 19.17
C SER A 215 29.78 1.06 17.67
N THR A 216 30.95 1.40 17.15
CA THR A 216 31.38 1.05 15.77
C THR A 216 31.51 -0.44 15.50
N ALA A 217 31.27 -1.31 16.50
CA ALA A 217 31.26 -2.75 16.28
C ALA A 217 29.94 -3.27 15.70
N VAL A 218 28.85 -2.51 15.76
CA VAL A 218 27.59 -2.89 15.10
C VAL A 218 27.72 -2.71 13.58
N LYS A 219 27.16 -3.65 12.83
CA LYS A 219 27.25 -3.71 11.36
C LYS A 219 25.90 -3.93 10.71
N ASP A 220 25.75 -3.48 9.47
CA ASP A 220 24.63 -3.85 8.60
C ASP A 220 24.72 -5.32 8.11
N LEU A 221 23.71 -5.78 7.38
CA LEU A 221 23.70 -7.12 6.78
C LEU A 221 24.77 -7.31 5.69
N ALA A 222 25.36 -6.24 5.16
CA ALA A 222 26.43 -6.26 4.17
C ALA A 222 27.85 -6.25 4.78
N GLY A 223 27.95 -6.06 6.10
CA GLY A 223 29.18 -6.03 6.88
C GLY A 223 29.77 -4.64 7.11
N ASN A 224 29.12 -3.54 6.70
CA ASN A 224 29.62 -2.20 6.97
C ASN A 224 29.31 -1.79 8.42
N ALA A 225 30.31 -1.23 9.09
CA ALA A 225 30.21 -0.79 10.47
C ALA A 225 29.73 0.66 10.59
N LEU A 226 29.12 1.06 11.72
CA LEU A 226 28.93 2.49 12.02
C LEU A 226 30.26 3.25 11.90
N ILE A 227 30.22 4.44 11.30
CA ILE A 227 31.41 5.29 11.09
C ILE A 227 32.02 5.75 12.43
N SER A 228 31.19 6.03 13.42
CA SER A 228 31.60 6.46 14.76
C SER A 228 30.63 5.93 15.82
N ASN A 229 31.09 5.88 17.08
CA ASN A 229 30.20 5.54 18.18
C ASN A 229 29.08 6.57 18.26
N HIS A 230 27.84 6.10 18.22
CA HIS A 230 26.68 6.95 18.45
C HIS A 230 26.41 7.01 19.96
N THR A 231 26.42 8.22 20.53
CA THR A 231 26.29 8.44 21.97
C THR A 231 25.20 9.47 22.23
N PHE A 232 24.29 9.16 23.15
CA PHE A 232 23.25 10.09 23.60
C PHE A 232 23.00 9.92 25.09
N SER A 233 22.50 10.96 25.74
CA SER A 233 22.18 10.92 27.17
C SER A 233 20.74 11.32 27.45
N PHE A 234 20.26 10.96 28.64
CA PHE A 234 18.97 11.40 29.16
C PHE A 234 19.00 11.46 30.68
N THR A 235 18.10 12.23 31.26
CA THR A 235 17.93 12.39 32.71
C THR A 235 16.62 11.75 33.14
N THR A 236 16.69 10.82 34.09
CA THR A 236 15.50 10.19 34.66
C THR A 236 14.69 11.17 35.53
N GLY A 237 13.38 10.97 35.58
CA GLY A 237 12.47 11.67 36.50
C GLY A 237 12.38 11.00 37.87
N ASP A 238 11.26 11.18 38.55
CA ASP A 238 11.06 10.72 39.93
C ASP A 238 10.48 9.31 40.08
N ALA A 239 9.75 8.82 39.07
CA ALA A 239 8.94 7.61 39.19
C ALA A 239 8.93 6.75 37.90
N PRO A 240 8.70 5.43 38.03
CA PRO A 240 8.39 4.60 36.87
C PRO A 240 7.05 5.02 36.27
N ASP A 241 6.91 4.84 34.97
CA ASP A 241 5.66 5.01 34.27
C ASP A 241 4.81 3.74 34.42
N THR A 242 3.60 3.94 34.91
CA THR A 242 2.60 2.90 35.17
C THR A 242 1.26 3.21 34.50
N MET A 243 1.19 4.31 33.74
CA MET A 243 0.00 4.63 32.97
C MET A 243 -0.08 3.67 31.78
N LEU A 244 -1.26 3.10 31.56
CA LEU A 244 -1.47 2.22 30.42
C LEU A 244 -1.75 3.06 29.18
N PRO A 245 -1.26 2.66 28.00
CA PRO A 245 -1.66 3.31 26.76
C PRO A 245 -3.18 3.14 26.54
N MET A 246 -3.82 4.20 26.06
CA MET A 246 -5.23 4.22 25.66
C MET A 246 -5.35 4.47 24.16
N VAL A 247 -6.47 4.05 23.57
CA VAL A 247 -6.82 4.37 22.19
C VAL A 247 -7.63 5.67 22.18
N ASN A 248 -7.06 6.72 21.59
CA ASN A 248 -7.70 8.03 21.45
C ASN A 248 -8.67 8.06 20.26
N SER A 249 -8.29 7.46 19.13
CA SER A 249 -9.12 7.43 17.92
C SER A 249 -8.77 6.25 17.00
N ILE A 250 -9.72 5.94 16.13
CA ILE A 250 -9.62 4.93 15.06
C ILE A 250 -10.12 5.52 13.75
N ASP A 251 -9.52 5.12 12.64
CA ASP A 251 -9.93 5.50 11.29
C ASP A 251 -9.81 4.28 10.35
N PRO A 252 -10.87 3.82 9.65
CA PRO A 252 -12.24 4.31 9.70
C PRO A 252 -12.85 4.23 11.10
N LEU A 253 -13.84 5.10 11.35
CA LEU A 253 -14.68 5.01 12.55
C LEU A 253 -15.40 3.65 12.59
N SER A 254 -15.67 3.17 13.81
CA SER A 254 -16.40 1.92 14.01
C SER A 254 -17.77 1.97 13.32
N ASN A 255 -18.08 0.90 12.58
CA ASN A 255 -19.27 0.73 11.74
C ASN A 255 -19.40 1.75 10.60
N ALA A 256 -18.34 2.46 10.22
CA ALA A 256 -18.35 3.32 9.05
C ALA A 256 -18.74 2.52 7.79
N THR A 257 -19.61 3.08 6.96
CA THR A 257 -20.03 2.53 5.66
C THR A 257 -19.53 3.41 4.53
N GLY A 258 -19.41 2.88 3.32
CA GLY A 258 -18.97 3.69 2.18
C GLY A 258 -17.49 4.02 2.20
N VAL A 259 -16.68 3.27 2.96
CA VAL A 259 -15.24 3.50 3.09
C VAL A 259 -14.54 3.21 1.77
N ALA A 260 -13.70 4.12 1.29
CA ALA A 260 -12.95 3.91 0.06
C ALA A 260 -12.13 2.61 0.11
N ARG A 261 -12.01 1.92 -1.01
CA ARG A 261 -11.36 0.59 -1.10
C ARG A 261 -9.84 0.66 -1.02
N ASN A 262 -9.26 1.84 -1.19
CA ASN A 262 -7.83 2.12 -0.98
C ASN A 262 -7.53 2.66 0.44
N LYS A 263 -8.42 2.45 1.41
CA LYS A 263 -8.28 3.02 2.75
C LYS A 263 -7.05 2.48 3.48
N VAL A 264 -6.21 3.40 3.95
CA VAL A 264 -5.25 3.15 5.02
C VAL A 264 -6.00 3.19 6.34
N VAL A 265 -5.91 2.11 7.12
CA VAL A 265 -6.54 2.01 8.45
C VAL A 265 -5.57 2.57 9.47
N ALA A 266 -6.03 3.38 10.42
CA ALA A 266 -5.20 4.02 11.42
C ALA A 266 -5.80 3.91 12.83
N ILE A 267 -4.92 3.96 13.82
CA ILE A 267 -5.26 4.02 15.23
C ILE A 267 -4.28 4.96 15.94
N THR A 268 -4.81 5.85 16.78
CA THR A 268 -4.02 6.82 17.54
C THR A 268 -4.12 6.52 19.04
N PHE A 269 -2.98 6.52 19.72
CA PHE A 269 -2.82 6.21 21.13
C PHE A 269 -2.68 7.48 22.00
N SER A 270 -2.81 7.33 23.32
CA SER A 270 -2.61 8.41 24.30
C SER A 270 -1.16 8.84 24.49
N GLU A 271 -0.23 7.99 24.05
CA GLU A 271 1.21 8.15 24.28
C GLU A 271 2.01 7.39 23.22
N ALA A 272 3.33 7.56 23.26
CA ALA A 272 4.25 6.94 22.32
C ALA A 272 4.36 5.42 22.57
N MET A 273 4.06 4.62 21.55
CA MET A 273 4.13 3.17 21.58
C MET A 273 5.55 2.66 21.29
N ASP A 274 5.88 1.46 21.79
CA ASP A 274 7.08 0.72 21.41
C ASP A 274 6.92 0.13 20.00
N PRO A 275 7.69 0.60 19.00
CA PRO A 275 7.59 0.13 17.62
C PRO A 275 7.80 -1.38 17.47
N SER A 276 8.57 -2.01 18.36
CA SER A 276 8.81 -3.47 18.32
C SER A 276 7.56 -4.29 18.66
N THR A 277 6.56 -3.66 19.28
CA THR A 277 5.29 -4.29 19.66
C THR A 277 4.13 -3.91 18.75
N ILE A 278 4.33 -2.98 17.82
CA ILE A 278 3.36 -2.57 16.81
C ILE A 278 3.74 -3.24 15.49
N THR A 279 3.19 -4.43 15.26
CA THR A 279 3.51 -5.28 14.12
C THR A 279 2.22 -5.79 13.45
N ASP A 280 2.36 -6.51 12.35
CA ASP A 280 1.27 -7.22 11.68
C ASP A 280 0.62 -8.34 12.53
N LEU A 281 1.25 -8.74 13.64
CA LEU A 281 0.68 -9.65 14.63
C LEU A 281 -0.22 -8.93 15.64
N THR A 282 0.14 -7.69 16.00
CA THR A 282 -0.60 -6.92 17.00
C THR A 282 -1.64 -6.03 16.38
N PHE A 283 -1.39 -5.44 15.20
CA PHE A 283 -2.33 -4.66 14.41
C PHE A 283 -2.70 -5.39 13.10
N THR A 284 -3.92 -5.93 13.07
CA THR A 284 -4.39 -6.81 11.99
C THR A 284 -5.63 -6.26 11.30
N LEU A 285 -5.82 -6.62 10.03
CA LEU A 285 -7.04 -6.42 9.26
C LEU A 285 -7.54 -7.76 8.71
N LYS A 286 -8.84 -8.05 8.84
CA LYS A 286 -9.46 -9.29 8.35
C LYS A 286 -10.72 -9.04 7.52
N GLN A 287 -10.97 -9.92 6.57
CA GLN A 287 -12.25 -10.10 5.87
C GLN A 287 -12.90 -11.41 6.39
N GLY A 288 -13.87 -11.30 7.30
CA GLY A 288 -14.33 -12.46 8.06
C GLY A 288 -13.16 -13.10 8.82
N GLU A 289 -12.87 -14.37 8.55
CA GLU A 289 -11.73 -15.06 9.16
C GLU A 289 -10.40 -14.88 8.40
N THR A 290 -10.46 -14.47 7.13
CA THR A 290 -9.31 -14.35 6.24
C THR A 290 -8.50 -13.10 6.57
N ALA A 291 -7.20 -13.26 6.80
CA ALA A 291 -6.29 -12.13 6.99
C ALA A 291 -6.10 -11.35 5.68
N VAL A 292 -6.15 -10.02 5.78
CA VAL A 292 -5.75 -9.12 4.70
C VAL A 292 -4.25 -8.87 4.84
N THR A 293 -3.51 -9.01 3.75
CA THR A 293 -2.09 -8.67 3.72
C THR A 293 -1.91 -7.15 3.65
N GLY A 294 -0.93 -6.63 4.38
CA GLY A 294 -0.63 -5.20 4.41
C GLY A 294 0.65 -4.91 5.18
N THR A 295 1.05 -3.64 5.21
CA THR A 295 2.17 -3.15 6.00
C THR A 295 1.66 -2.40 7.23
N VAL A 296 2.34 -2.58 8.36
CA VAL A 296 2.10 -1.82 9.59
C VAL A 296 3.23 -0.83 9.78
N GLU A 297 2.89 0.43 9.98
CA GLU A 297 3.84 1.50 10.24
C GLU A 297 3.42 2.30 11.47
N LEU A 298 4.40 2.87 12.16
CA LEU A 298 4.18 3.79 13.26
C LEU A 298 4.79 5.13 12.87
N ASN A 299 4.04 6.22 13.06
CA ASN A 299 4.51 7.56 12.71
C ASN A 299 5.70 8.00 13.60
N LEU A 300 6.32 9.13 13.24
CA LEU A 300 7.57 9.58 13.87
C LEU A 300 7.44 9.88 15.37
N ASP A 301 6.28 10.40 15.79
CA ASP A 301 5.99 10.66 17.22
C ASP A 301 5.54 9.40 17.98
N ARG A 302 5.39 8.27 17.28
CA ARG A 302 5.03 6.94 17.81
C ARG A 302 3.62 6.83 18.39
N THR A 303 2.74 7.79 18.14
CA THR A 303 1.39 7.80 18.68
C THR A 303 0.34 7.29 17.70
N THR A 304 0.65 7.16 16.41
CA THR A 304 -0.31 6.69 15.40
C THR A 304 0.27 5.53 14.60
N ALA A 305 -0.41 4.39 14.68
CA ALA A 305 -0.11 3.22 13.86
C ALA A 305 -1.06 3.17 12.65
N THR A 306 -0.52 2.81 11.49
CA THR A 306 -1.28 2.62 10.25
C THR A 306 -1.12 1.19 9.76
N PHE A 307 -2.18 0.67 9.14
CA PHE A 307 -2.20 -0.56 8.37
C PHE A 307 -2.57 -0.21 6.92
N THR A 308 -1.66 -0.45 5.99
CA THR A 308 -1.86 -0.22 4.56
C THR A 308 -2.07 -1.55 3.85
N PRO A 309 -3.29 -1.88 3.39
CA PRO A 309 -3.53 -3.11 2.63
C PRO A 309 -2.66 -3.17 1.36
N SER A 310 -2.06 -4.33 1.08
CA SER A 310 -1.24 -4.53 -0.13
C SER A 310 -2.09 -4.55 -1.40
N ASN A 311 -3.36 -4.91 -1.27
CA ASN A 311 -4.33 -4.98 -2.36
C ASN A 311 -5.52 -4.06 -2.06
N VAL A 312 -6.13 -3.53 -3.13
CA VAL A 312 -7.40 -2.80 -3.03
C VAL A 312 -8.44 -3.69 -2.36
N LEU A 313 -9.12 -3.15 -1.36
CA LEU A 313 -10.15 -3.86 -0.63
C LEU A 313 -11.34 -4.21 -1.54
N ALA A 314 -12.03 -5.30 -1.23
CA ALA A 314 -13.21 -5.74 -1.95
C ALA A 314 -14.36 -4.73 -1.80
N VAL A 315 -15.24 -4.69 -2.80
CA VAL A 315 -16.42 -3.81 -2.82
C VAL A 315 -17.47 -4.25 -1.80
N ALA A 316 -18.20 -3.31 -1.18
CA ALA A 316 -19.33 -3.58 -0.29
C ALA A 316 -19.06 -4.67 0.77
N THR A 317 -17.83 -4.70 1.30
CA THR A 317 -17.31 -5.80 2.12
C THR A 317 -17.00 -5.31 3.53
N ILE A 318 -17.37 -6.11 4.53
CA ILE A 318 -17.05 -5.85 5.93
C ILE A 318 -15.62 -6.30 6.21
N TYR A 319 -14.82 -5.37 6.74
CA TYR A 319 -13.49 -5.63 7.27
C TYR A 319 -13.46 -5.38 8.77
N THR A 320 -12.67 -6.16 9.50
CA THR A 320 -12.46 -6.02 10.95
C THR A 320 -10.99 -5.72 11.21
N ALA A 321 -10.71 -4.55 11.79
CA ALA A 321 -9.40 -4.16 12.26
C ALA A 321 -9.28 -4.45 13.75
N LYS A 322 -8.09 -4.84 14.20
CA LYS A 322 -7.84 -5.19 15.61
C LYS A 322 -6.43 -4.81 16.02
N ILE A 323 -6.30 -4.11 17.14
CA ILE A 323 -5.06 -3.98 17.92
C ILE A 323 -5.16 -4.87 19.18
N SER A 324 -4.17 -5.71 19.41
CA SER A 324 -4.14 -6.63 20.56
C SER A 324 -3.50 -6.03 21.81
N THR A 325 -3.67 -6.68 22.96
CA THR A 325 -2.94 -6.35 24.21
C THR A 325 -1.43 -6.64 24.14
N GLY A 326 -0.93 -7.16 23.02
CA GLY A 326 0.50 -7.28 22.78
C GLY A 326 1.19 -5.94 22.50
N ALA A 327 0.41 -4.91 22.11
CA ALA A 327 0.90 -3.54 21.91
C ALA A 327 1.22 -2.88 23.26
N LYS A 328 2.41 -2.31 23.38
CA LYS A 328 2.94 -1.70 24.60
C LYS A 328 3.50 -0.31 24.35
N ASP A 329 3.50 0.51 25.39
CA ASP A 329 4.27 1.75 25.42
C ASP A 329 5.78 1.48 25.61
N LEU A 330 6.55 2.56 25.68
CA LEU A 330 8.02 2.53 25.87
C LEU A 330 8.45 2.17 27.29
N ALA A 331 7.55 2.19 28.26
CA ALA A 331 7.76 1.76 29.63
C ALA A 331 7.39 0.27 29.83
N GLY A 332 6.89 -0.37 28.78
CA GLY A 332 6.50 -1.77 28.75
C GLY A 332 5.06 -2.04 29.21
N ASN A 333 4.25 -1.01 29.45
CA ASN A 333 2.85 -1.19 29.82
C ASN A 333 2.02 -1.54 28.59
N ALA A 334 1.19 -2.57 28.71
CA ALA A 334 0.35 -3.06 27.63
C ALA A 334 -1.00 -2.32 27.58
N LEU A 335 -1.61 -2.27 26.39
CA LEU A 335 -3.03 -1.90 26.29
C LEU A 335 -3.87 -2.74 27.27
N ALA A 336 -4.75 -2.09 28.02
CA ALA A 336 -5.59 -2.74 29.02
C ALA A 336 -6.50 -3.84 28.44
N SER A 337 -6.93 -3.66 27.19
CA SER A 337 -7.74 -4.62 26.44
C SER A 337 -7.49 -4.49 24.95
N LYS A 338 -7.80 -5.54 24.18
CA LYS A 338 -7.77 -5.46 22.72
C LYS A 338 -8.82 -4.44 22.26
N THR A 339 -8.50 -3.67 21.22
CA THR A 339 -9.48 -2.83 20.52
C THR A 339 -9.76 -3.45 19.16
N GLU A 340 -11.03 -3.65 18.85
CA GLU A 340 -11.50 -4.30 17.62
C GLU A 340 -12.69 -3.51 17.08
N TRP A 341 -12.65 -3.20 15.79
CA TRP A 341 -13.71 -2.44 15.14
C TRP A 341 -13.87 -2.90 13.70
N SER A 342 -15.08 -2.74 13.17
CA SER A 342 -15.39 -3.07 11.78
C SER A 342 -15.74 -1.83 10.97
N PHE A 343 -15.50 -1.90 9.67
CA PHE A 343 -16.00 -0.94 8.70
C PHE A 343 -16.42 -1.66 7.42
N THR A 344 -17.31 -1.04 6.65
CA THR A 344 -17.79 -1.57 5.37
C THR A 344 -17.27 -0.70 4.25
N THR A 345 -16.52 -1.31 3.32
CA THR A 345 -16.10 -0.61 2.11
C THR A 345 -17.30 -0.18 1.29
N GLY A 346 -17.14 0.95 0.60
CA GLY A 346 -18.10 1.48 -0.35
C GLY A 346 -18.04 0.79 -1.70
N GLY A 347 -18.57 1.50 -2.69
CA GLY A 347 -18.89 0.95 -4.00
C GLY A 347 -20.15 0.09 -3.95
N SER A 348 -20.64 -0.28 -5.13
CA SER A 348 -21.81 -1.14 -5.27
C SER A 348 -21.39 -2.50 -5.82
N SER A 349 -22.00 -3.58 -5.32
CA SER A 349 -21.92 -4.87 -6.00
C SER A 349 -22.66 -4.87 -7.34
N SER A 350 -23.49 -3.86 -7.60
CA SER A 350 -24.04 -3.59 -8.93
C SER A 350 -22.96 -2.98 -9.83
N VAL A 351 -22.90 -3.45 -11.08
CA VAL A 351 -22.04 -2.88 -12.11
C VAL A 351 -22.22 -1.36 -12.18
N LEU A 352 -21.12 -0.61 -12.15
CA LEU A 352 -21.14 0.85 -12.31
C LEU A 352 -21.73 1.17 -13.70
N ALA A 353 -22.88 1.83 -13.72
CA ALA A 353 -23.53 2.18 -14.99
C ALA A 353 -22.69 3.21 -15.75
N LYS A 354 -22.66 3.08 -17.09
CA LYS A 354 -22.06 4.08 -17.98
C LYS A 354 -22.73 5.44 -17.80
N VAL A 355 -22.03 6.51 -18.19
CA VAL A 355 -22.62 7.84 -18.27
C VAL A 355 -23.35 7.95 -19.61
N GLU A 356 -24.64 8.27 -19.56
CA GLU A 356 -25.45 8.42 -20.78
C GLU A 356 -25.17 9.76 -21.45
N LEU A 357 -24.51 9.73 -22.61
CA LEU A 357 -24.15 10.94 -23.35
C LEU A 357 -25.32 11.52 -24.16
N GLY A 358 -26.38 10.75 -24.37
CA GLY A 358 -27.46 11.10 -25.29
C GLY A 358 -26.90 11.50 -26.67
N THR A 359 -27.47 12.55 -27.27
CA THR A 359 -27.01 13.07 -28.56
C THR A 359 -25.64 13.75 -28.52
N ALA A 360 -25.08 14.07 -27.34
CA ALA A 360 -23.69 14.52 -27.25
C ALA A 360 -22.71 13.41 -27.68
N GLY A 361 -23.11 12.14 -27.51
CA GLY A 361 -22.33 10.98 -27.89
C GLY A 361 -22.11 10.81 -29.40
N ASN A 362 -22.77 11.61 -30.23
CA ASN A 362 -22.58 11.63 -31.69
C ASN A 362 -21.34 12.43 -32.12
N TYR A 363 -20.77 13.24 -31.23
CA TYR A 363 -19.68 14.16 -31.56
C TYR A 363 -18.36 13.69 -30.92
N VAL A 364 -17.29 13.71 -31.70
CA VAL A 364 -15.93 13.52 -31.17
C VAL A 364 -15.43 14.77 -30.44
N ILE A 365 -15.89 15.96 -30.88
CA ILE A 365 -15.65 17.24 -30.21
C ILE A 365 -16.99 17.99 -30.12
N LEU A 366 -17.39 18.41 -28.92
CA LEU A 366 -18.52 19.30 -28.70
C LEU A 366 -18.10 20.42 -27.74
N ALA A 367 -18.26 21.67 -28.15
CA ALA A 367 -17.89 22.84 -27.35
C ALA A 367 -19.03 23.88 -27.31
N LYS A 368 -18.94 24.85 -26.39
CA LYS A 368 -19.93 25.94 -26.30
C LYS A 368 -19.43 27.30 -26.80
N THR A 369 -18.16 27.62 -26.59
CA THR A 369 -17.63 28.98 -26.81
C THR A 369 -16.67 29.07 -27.99
N THR A 370 -15.76 28.10 -28.16
CA THR A 370 -14.81 28.10 -29.29
C THR A 370 -14.26 26.71 -29.56
N ILE A 371 -13.91 26.46 -30.82
CA ILE A 371 -13.03 25.36 -31.23
C ILE A 371 -11.90 25.99 -32.02
N THR A 372 -10.67 25.83 -31.58
CA THR A 372 -9.49 26.39 -32.24
C THR A 372 -8.51 25.28 -32.58
N ASN A 373 -8.01 25.31 -33.81
CA ASN A 373 -7.03 24.36 -34.32
C ASN A 373 -5.80 25.10 -34.85
N ILE A 374 -4.61 24.67 -34.44
CA ILE A 374 -3.36 25.02 -35.10
C ILE A 374 -3.07 23.85 -36.07
N PRO A 375 -3.30 24.03 -37.39
CA PRO A 375 -3.28 22.93 -38.34
C PRO A 375 -1.87 22.34 -38.54
N THR A 376 -1.74 21.09 -39.00
CA THR A 376 -2.83 20.21 -39.49
C THR A 376 -3.16 19.12 -38.47
N SER A 377 -4.42 19.05 -38.06
CA SER A 377 -4.96 17.95 -37.23
C SER A 377 -5.59 16.86 -38.11
N ASP A 378 -5.82 15.68 -37.54
CA ASP A 378 -6.53 14.55 -38.17
C ASP A 378 -7.63 14.08 -37.21
N ILE A 379 -8.88 14.35 -37.57
CA ILE A 379 -10.05 14.17 -36.69
C ILE A 379 -11.01 13.17 -37.33
N THR A 380 -11.27 12.06 -36.65
CA THR A 380 -12.28 11.07 -37.07
C THR A 380 -13.54 11.17 -36.22
N GLY A 381 -14.62 11.67 -36.83
CA GLY A 381 -15.92 11.90 -36.21
C GLY A 381 -16.42 13.35 -36.35
N ASP A 382 -17.67 13.57 -35.97
CA ASP A 382 -18.32 14.89 -36.10
C ASP A 382 -17.87 15.87 -35.01
N ILE A 383 -17.74 17.14 -35.37
CA ILE A 383 -17.45 18.22 -34.43
C ILE A 383 -18.60 19.22 -34.36
N ALA A 384 -18.84 19.80 -33.19
CA ALA A 384 -19.98 20.68 -32.97
C ALA A 384 -19.68 21.85 -32.01
N LEU A 385 -20.25 23.02 -32.33
CA LEU A 385 -20.16 24.23 -31.50
C LEU A 385 -21.53 24.88 -31.31
N SER A 386 -21.97 25.03 -30.05
CA SER A 386 -23.23 25.74 -29.74
C SER A 386 -23.26 26.22 -28.28
N PRO A 387 -23.70 27.45 -27.98
CA PRO A 387 -24.45 28.36 -28.86
C PRO A 387 -23.59 29.28 -29.73
N ALA A 388 -22.26 29.20 -29.64
CA ALA A 388 -21.38 30.04 -30.46
C ALA A 388 -21.55 29.75 -31.97
N ALA A 389 -21.36 30.79 -32.78
CA ALA A 389 -21.47 30.74 -34.23
C ALA A 389 -20.30 30.01 -34.89
N THR A 390 -20.46 29.60 -36.16
CA THR A 390 -19.41 28.93 -36.95
C THR A 390 -18.10 29.74 -37.01
N SER A 391 -18.15 31.07 -36.87
CA SER A 391 -16.97 31.94 -36.86
C SER A 391 -16.02 31.71 -35.67
N PHE A 392 -16.48 31.01 -34.63
CA PHE A 392 -15.67 30.59 -33.48
C PHE A 392 -15.09 29.18 -33.65
N ILE A 393 -15.28 28.57 -34.83
CA ILE A 393 -14.52 27.39 -35.27
C ILE A 393 -13.39 27.91 -36.15
N THR A 394 -12.16 27.89 -35.63
CA THR A 394 -10.99 28.55 -36.22
C THR A 394 -9.87 27.55 -36.49
N GLY A 395 -9.05 27.80 -37.51
CA GLY A 395 -7.98 26.87 -37.92
C GLY A 395 -8.41 25.74 -38.86
N PHE A 396 -9.63 25.84 -39.37
CA PHE A 396 -10.20 24.96 -40.38
C PHE A 396 -10.57 25.78 -41.62
N VAL A 397 -10.46 25.18 -42.79
CA VAL A 397 -10.87 25.70 -44.10
C VAL A 397 -12.26 25.17 -44.44
N ASN A 398 -13.24 25.52 -43.59
CA ASN A 398 -14.60 25.03 -43.66
C ASN A 398 -15.27 25.32 -45.01
N THR A 399 -15.80 24.27 -45.65
CA THR A 399 -16.70 24.39 -46.81
C THR A 399 -18.14 24.19 -46.34
N LEU A 400 -18.96 25.25 -46.39
CA LEU A 400 -20.36 25.22 -45.94
C LEU A 400 -21.26 24.45 -46.92
N ALA A 401 -22.14 23.62 -46.38
CA ALA A 401 -23.09 22.78 -47.11
C ALA A 401 -24.51 22.88 -46.51
N GLY A 402 -24.94 24.10 -46.14
CA GLY A 402 -26.27 24.37 -45.56
C GLY A 402 -26.33 24.06 -44.07
N ASP A 403 -26.73 22.84 -43.72
CA ASP A 403 -26.92 22.40 -42.33
C ASP A 403 -25.61 21.91 -41.66
N HIS A 404 -24.54 21.74 -42.42
CA HIS A 404 -23.21 21.36 -41.94
C HIS A 404 -22.08 22.04 -42.75
N ALA A 405 -20.83 21.80 -42.34
CA ALA A 405 -19.64 22.07 -43.12
C ALA A 405 -18.70 20.87 -43.15
N THR A 406 -17.78 20.85 -44.09
CA THR A 406 -16.72 19.84 -44.20
C THR A 406 -15.34 20.50 -44.18
N ASP A 407 -14.33 19.78 -43.70
CA ASP A 407 -12.91 20.19 -43.74
C ASP A 407 -12.02 18.97 -44.06
N PRO A 408 -10.93 19.11 -44.82
CA PRO A 408 -10.01 18.00 -45.10
C PRO A 408 -9.39 17.33 -43.86
N GLN A 409 -9.33 18.03 -42.72
CA GLN A 409 -8.82 17.53 -41.44
C GLN A 409 -9.88 16.75 -40.65
N VAL A 410 -11.13 16.73 -41.10
CA VAL A 410 -12.26 16.13 -40.38
C VAL A 410 -12.89 15.04 -41.24
N HIS A 411 -12.66 13.78 -40.87
CA HIS A 411 -13.35 12.61 -41.36
C HIS A 411 -14.74 12.49 -40.69
N GLY A 412 -15.59 13.46 -40.99
CA GLY A 412 -16.91 13.70 -40.40
C GLY A 412 -17.45 15.07 -40.82
N ASN A 413 -18.50 15.53 -40.14
CA ASN A 413 -19.13 16.82 -40.39
C ASN A 413 -18.86 17.82 -39.26
N ILE A 414 -18.86 19.10 -39.63
CA ILE A 414 -18.72 20.24 -38.73
C ILE A 414 -20.08 20.92 -38.58
N TYR A 415 -20.57 21.06 -37.35
CA TYR A 415 -21.86 21.66 -37.05
C TYR A 415 -21.72 22.89 -36.15
N ALA A 416 -22.52 23.93 -36.39
CA ALA A 416 -22.52 25.12 -35.55
C ALA A 416 -23.91 25.76 -35.43
N ALA A 417 -24.13 26.55 -34.37
CA ALA A 417 -25.45 27.10 -34.03
C ALA A 417 -26.06 28.05 -35.08
N THR A 418 -25.26 28.60 -36.00
CA THR A 418 -25.69 29.53 -37.05
C THR A 418 -25.98 28.85 -38.40
N MET A 419 -25.95 27.52 -38.47
CA MET A 419 -26.24 26.75 -39.69
C MET A 419 -27.76 26.54 -39.90
N ASP A 420 -28.14 26.08 -41.09
CA ASP A 420 -29.54 25.88 -41.44
C ASP A 420 -30.22 24.79 -40.56
N PRO A 421 -31.54 24.90 -40.31
CA PRO A 421 -32.29 23.83 -39.64
C PRO A 421 -32.13 22.47 -40.32
N PRO A 422 -32.07 21.35 -39.56
CA PRO A 422 -32.36 21.22 -38.13
C PRO A 422 -31.15 21.40 -37.19
N THR A 423 -29.99 21.84 -37.68
CA THR A 423 -28.74 21.86 -36.90
C THR A 423 -28.82 22.64 -35.58
N PRO A 424 -29.36 23.88 -35.52
CA PRO A 424 -29.36 24.65 -34.26
C PRO A 424 -30.13 23.97 -33.11
N ILE A 425 -31.28 23.34 -33.40
CA ILE A 425 -32.09 22.66 -32.38
C ILE A 425 -31.46 21.32 -31.94
N ASN A 426 -30.85 20.59 -32.89
CA ASN A 426 -30.11 19.37 -32.60
C ASN A 426 -28.91 19.65 -31.69
N LEU A 427 -28.16 20.72 -31.98
CA LEU A 427 -27.02 21.15 -31.16
C LEU A 427 -27.43 21.64 -29.78
N THR A 428 -28.56 22.35 -29.66
CA THR A 428 -29.12 22.73 -28.35
C THR A 428 -29.38 21.49 -27.50
N THR A 429 -29.97 20.45 -28.11
CA THR A 429 -30.21 19.16 -27.44
C THR A 429 -28.90 18.45 -27.06
N ALA A 430 -27.91 18.42 -27.96
CA ALA A 430 -26.60 17.83 -27.69
C ALA A 430 -25.87 18.51 -26.53
N VAL A 431 -25.88 19.85 -26.47
CA VAL A 431 -25.26 20.59 -25.37
C VAL A 431 -25.97 20.31 -24.04
N ASN A 432 -27.30 20.23 -24.03
CA ASN A 432 -28.05 19.87 -22.82
C ASN A 432 -27.74 18.43 -22.36
N ASN A 433 -27.60 17.50 -23.30
CA ASN A 433 -27.19 16.13 -22.99
C ASN A 433 -25.75 16.05 -22.46
N MET A 434 -24.83 16.86 -22.99
CA MET A 434 -23.46 16.98 -22.45
C MET A 434 -23.47 17.51 -21.01
N ILE A 435 -24.25 18.55 -20.72
CA ILE A 435 -24.40 19.10 -19.36
C ILE A 435 -25.01 18.04 -18.42
N THR A 436 -26.01 17.31 -18.91
CA THR A 436 -26.65 16.21 -18.16
C THR A 436 -25.65 15.10 -17.84
N ALA A 437 -24.85 14.67 -18.83
CA ALA A 437 -23.80 13.68 -18.65
C ALA A 437 -22.72 14.15 -17.65
N TYR A 438 -22.30 15.42 -17.73
CA TYR A 438 -21.39 16.02 -16.75
C TYR A 438 -21.95 15.93 -15.33
N ASN A 439 -23.21 16.35 -15.15
CA ASN A 439 -23.85 16.35 -13.83
C ASN A 439 -24.09 14.93 -13.29
N ASP A 440 -24.44 13.97 -14.15
CA ASP A 440 -24.55 12.55 -13.81
C ASP A 440 -23.21 12.00 -13.31
N ALA A 441 -22.14 12.20 -14.09
CA ALA A 441 -20.79 11.75 -13.72
C ALA A 441 -20.30 12.40 -12.41
N ALA A 442 -20.50 13.73 -12.25
CA ALA A 442 -20.13 14.47 -11.05
C ALA A 442 -20.96 14.07 -9.81
N GLY A 443 -22.21 13.64 -10.02
CA GLY A 443 -23.17 13.31 -8.98
C GLY A 443 -23.11 11.88 -8.45
N ARG A 444 -22.26 11.01 -9.02
CA ARG A 444 -22.11 9.63 -8.53
C ARG A 444 -21.61 9.63 -7.06
N PRO A 445 -22.33 9.01 -6.10
CA PRO A 445 -22.16 9.36 -4.68
C PRO A 445 -21.12 8.54 -3.90
N THR A 446 -20.85 7.30 -4.30
CA THR A 446 -20.08 6.33 -3.50
C THR A 446 -18.79 5.91 -4.21
N PRO A 447 -17.71 6.71 -4.14
CA PRO A 447 -16.47 6.37 -4.83
C PRO A 447 -15.83 5.11 -4.26
N ASP A 448 -15.36 4.25 -5.17
CA ASP A 448 -14.50 3.11 -4.87
C ASP A 448 -13.12 3.58 -4.40
N PHE A 449 -12.63 4.68 -4.97
CA PHE A 449 -11.31 5.25 -4.69
C PHE A 449 -11.42 6.73 -4.36
N LEU A 450 -10.84 7.13 -3.23
CA LEU A 450 -10.84 8.51 -2.77
C LEU A 450 -9.42 9.04 -2.66
N GLU A 451 -9.18 10.22 -3.24
CA GLU A 451 -7.90 10.95 -3.23
C GLU A 451 -6.69 10.07 -3.59
N LEU A 452 -6.86 9.12 -4.53
CA LEU A 452 -5.81 8.19 -4.90
C LEU A 452 -4.55 8.94 -5.35
N GLY A 453 -3.42 8.64 -4.70
CA GLY A 453 -2.14 9.32 -4.97
C GLY A 453 -2.16 10.82 -4.70
N THR A 454 -3.12 11.32 -3.90
CA THR A 454 -3.30 12.75 -3.63
C THR A 454 -3.40 13.61 -4.90
N GLY A 455 -3.95 13.03 -5.97
CA GLY A 455 -4.06 13.65 -7.29
C GLY A 455 -2.94 13.28 -8.25
N ASN A 456 -1.77 12.81 -7.79
CA ASN A 456 -0.74 12.29 -8.69
C ASN A 456 -0.95 10.78 -8.93
N ILE A 457 -1.31 10.44 -10.16
CA ILE A 457 -1.64 9.05 -10.54
C ILE A 457 -0.61 8.40 -11.47
N GLY A 458 0.54 9.03 -11.71
CA GLY A 458 1.59 8.49 -12.59
C GLY A 458 2.08 7.09 -12.14
N GLY A 459 2.33 6.21 -13.11
CA GLY A 459 2.83 4.85 -12.88
C GLY A 459 1.78 3.85 -12.36
N ARG A 460 0.51 4.26 -12.21
CA ARG A 460 -0.54 3.43 -11.63
C ARG A 460 -1.28 2.62 -12.69
N THR A 461 -1.74 1.44 -12.28
CA THR A 461 -2.81 0.70 -12.97
C THR A 461 -4.14 0.96 -12.27
N LEU A 462 -5.13 1.44 -13.01
CA LEU A 462 -6.45 1.84 -12.51
C LEU A 462 -7.47 0.75 -12.83
N ALA A 463 -7.99 0.11 -11.78
CA ALA A 463 -9.03 -0.90 -11.84
C ALA A 463 -10.42 -0.28 -12.09
N PRO A 464 -11.43 -1.05 -12.53
CA PRO A 464 -12.79 -0.54 -12.70
C PRO A 464 -13.35 0.11 -11.44
N GLY A 465 -14.11 1.18 -11.60
CA GLY A 465 -14.82 1.83 -10.49
C GLY A 465 -14.96 3.34 -10.60
N LEU A 466 -15.54 3.90 -9.54
CA LEU A 466 -15.72 5.33 -9.36
C LEU A 466 -14.57 5.91 -8.54
N TYR A 467 -13.90 6.91 -9.09
CA TYR A 467 -12.80 7.62 -8.47
C TYR A 467 -13.18 9.06 -8.16
N LYS A 468 -12.67 9.60 -7.05
CA LYS A 468 -12.92 10.99 -6.66
C LYS A 468 -11.69 11.69 -6.12
N TRP A 469 -11.46 12.90 -6.62
CA TRP A 469 -10.52 13.88 -6.09
C TRP A 469 -11.20 15.23 -5.94
N ALA A 470 -10.98 15.90 -4.81
CA ALA A 470 -11.39 17.28 -4.61
C ALA A 470 -10.51 18.26 -5.41
N GLY A 471 -9.23 17.91 -5.61
CA GLY A 471 -8.23 18.75 -6.25
C GLY A 471 -7.93 18.41 -7.71
N THR A 472 -6.81 18.95 -8.19
CA THR A 472 -6.24 18.67 -9.52
C THR A 472 -5.63 17.27 -9.56
N VAL A 473 -5.84 16.57 -10.68
CA VAL A 473 -5.18 15.29 -10.99
C VAL A 473 -4.06 15.52 -11.99
N THR A 474 -2.89 14.93 -11.72
CA THR A 474 -1.71 14.96 -12.59
C THR A 474 -1.30 13.54 -13.02
N ILE A 475 -0.87 13.43 -14.28
CA ILE A 475 -0.38 12.20 -14.90
C ILE A 475 1.05 12.48 -15.42
N PRO A 476 2.06 12.45 -14.53
CA PRO A 476 3.44 12.81 -14.90
C PRO A 476 4.21 11.67 -15.58
N THR A 477 3.72 10.43 -15.49
CA THR A 477 4.27 9.22 -16.11
C THR A 477 3.13 8.32 -16.55
N ASP A 478 3.42 7.35 -17.42
CA ASP A 478 2.43 6.44 -18.01
C ASP A 478 1.51 5.80 -16.96
N ILE A 479 0.25 5.62 -17.34
CA ILE A 479 -0.73 4.89 -16.55
C ILE A 479 -1.40 3.82 -17.42
N THR A 480 -1.98 2.82 -16.75
CA THR A 480 -2.79 1.80 -17.41
C THR A 480 -4.19 1.80 -16.83
N ILE A 481 -5.23 1.80 -17.66
CA ILE A 481 -6.62 1.56 -17.27
C ILE A 481 -6.94 0.12 -17.66
N SER A 482 -7.12 -0.76 -16.68
CA SER A 482 -7.14 -2.21 -16.93
C SER A 482 -8.42 -2.86 -16.41
N GLY A 483 -9.12 -3.57 -17.29
CA GLY A 483 -10.34 -4.30 -16.98
C GLY A 483 -10.93 -5.00 -18.20
N SER A 484 -12.20 -5.39 -18.11
CA SER A 484 -12.95 -6.03 -19.18
C SER A 484 -13.63 -5.02 -20.11
N ALA A 485 -14.11 -5.47 -21.26
CA ALA A 485 -14.84 -4.66 -22.23
C ALA A 485 -16.19 -4.11 -21.71
N THR A 486 -16.70 -4.64 -20.59
CA THR A 486 -17.96 -4.21 -19.97
C THR A 486 -17.76 -3.35 -18.73
N ASP A 487 -16.54 -3.29 -18.21
CA ASP A 487 -16.22 -2.48 -17.04
C ASP A 487 -16.29 -0.99 -17.36
N VAL A 488 -16.54 -0.19 -16.32
CA VAL A 488 -16.74 1.26 -16.40
C VAL A 488 -15.81 1.96 -15.42
N TRP A 489 -15.26 3.09 -15.87
CA TRP A 489 -14.46 4.00 -15.06
C TRP A 489 -15.09 5.38 -15.08
N ILE A 490 -15.31 5.96 -13.91
CA ILE A 490 -15.73 7.35 -13.79
C ILE A 490 -14.75 8.05 -12.87
N PHE A 491 -14.07 9.06 -13.39
CA PHE A 491 -13.12 9.89 -12.66
C PHE A 491 -13.74 11.26 -12.37
N GLN A 492 -14.08 11.53 -11.11
CA GLN A 492 -14.58 12.81 -10.65
C GLN A 492 -13.42 13.69 -10.18
N ILE A 493 -13.16 14.78 -10.89
CA ILE A 493 -12.02 15.67 -10.65
C ILE A 493 -12.55 17.07 -10.33
N GLY A 494 -12.40 17.50 -9.07
CA GLY A 494 -12.80 18.82 -8.59
C GLY A 494 -11.89 19.95 -9.04
N GLY A 495 -10.65 19.65 -9.44
CA GLY A 495 -9.70 20.59 -10.04
C GLY A 495 -9.47 20.36 -11.53
N GLY A 496 -8.24 20.62 -11.99
CA GLY A 496 -7.83 20.34 -13.38
C GLY A 496 -7.37 18.91 -13.60
N LEU A 497 -7.21 18.53 -14.86
CA LEU A 497 -6.59 17.28 -15.29
C LEU A 497 -5.37 17.63 -16.15
N ILE A 498 -4.18 17.25 -15.71
CA ILE A 498 -2.92 17.64 -16.37
C ILE A 498 -2.10 16.40 -16.70
N MET A 499 -1.77 16.19 -17.97
CA MET A 499 -0.89 15.11 -18.41
C MET A 499 0.40 15.67 -19.00
N SER A 500 1.53 15.13 -18.57
CA SER A 500 2.87 15.54 -19.02
C SER A 500 3.16 15.11 -20.46
N SER A 501 4.20 15.70 -21.06
CA SER A 501 4.59 15.42 -22.45
C SER A 501 5.05 13.97 -22.61
N ALA A 502 4.74 13.36 -23.76
CA ALA A 502 5.11 11.98 -24.09
C ALA A 502 4.57 10.90 -23.13
N VAL A 503 3.62 11.25 -22.27
CA VAL A 503 2.96 10.31 -21.35
C VAL A 503 1.77 9.64 -22.04
N ASN A 504 1.59 8.34 -21.79
CA ASN A 504 0.55 7.53 -22.40
C ASN A 504 -0.42 6.99 -21.34
N VAL A 505 -1.72 7.13 -21.61
CA VAL A 505 -2.78 6.33 -20.99
C VAL A 505 -2.99 5.08 -21.83
N THR A 506 -2.69 3.92 -21.28
CA THR A 506 -2.80 2.63 -21.98
C THR A 506 -4.01 1.84 -21.51
N LEU A 507 -4.68 1.12 -22.41
CA LEU A 507 -5.77 0.20 -22.04
C LEU A 507 -5.22 -1.22 -21.83
N GLY A 508 -5.42 -1.75 -20.63
CA GLY A 508 -5.08 -3.13 -20.25
C GLY A 508 -6.29 -4.07 -20.35
N GLY A 509 -6.02 -5.35 -20.63
CA GLY A 509 -7.08 -6.37 -20.75
C GLY A 509 -7.92 -6.18 -22.01
N THR A 510 -9.23 -6.00 -21.84
CA THR A 510 -10.18 -5.71 -22.94
C THR A 510 -10.95 -4.41 -22.72
N ALA A 511 -10.44 -3.53 -21.86
CA ALA A 511 -11.04 -2.24 -21.55
C ALA A 511 -11.28 -1.40 -22.82
N LYS A 512 -12.35 -0.60 -22.81
CA LYS A 512 -12.74 0.25 -23.93
C LYS A 512 -12.78 1.71 -23.52
N ALA A 513 -12.21 2.59 -24.34
CA ALA A 513 -12.30 4.03 -24.21
C ALA A 513 -13.75 4.53 -24.07
N SER A 514 -14.71 3.89 -24.75
CA SER A 514 -16.13 4.21 -24.67
C SER A 514 -16.76 4.03 -23.27
N ASN A 515 -16.08 3.37 -22.35
CA ASN A 515 -16.56 3.11 -20.98
C ASN A 515 -15.77 3.90 -19.92
N ILE A 516 -14.89 4.80 -20.35
CA ILE A 516 -14.03 5.59 -19.47
C ILE A 516 -14.51 7.03 -19.53
N PHE A 517 -14.89 7.60 -18.39
CA PHE A 517 -15.45 8.94 -18.28
C PHE A 517 -14.63 9.80 -17.31
N TRP A 518 -14.15 10.94 -17.79
CA TRP A 518 -13.39 11.92 -17.04
C TRP A 518 -14.22 13.18 -16.85
N GLN A 519 -14.83 13.34 -15.69
CA GLN A 519 -15.52 14.57 -15.32
C GLN A 519 -14.50 15.53 -14.70
N VAL A 520 -14.29 16.69 -15.33
CA VAL A 520 -13.25 17.66 -14.92
C VAL A 520 -13.90 19.03 -14.68
N ALA A 521 -13.84 19.52 -13.44
CA ALA A 521 -14.40 20.83 -13.08
C ALA A 521 -13.48 21.99 -13.49
N GLY A 522 -12.16 21.78 -13.48
CA GLY A 522 -11.15 22.70 -13.98
C GLY A 522 -10.83 22.49 -15.46
N GLN A 523 -9.62 22.90 -15.86
CA GLN A 523 -9.11 22.71 -17.22
C GLN A 523 -8.53 21.31 -17.39
N ALA A 524 -8.71 20.72 -18.58
CA ALA A 524 -8.00 19.52 -18.99
C ALA A 524 -6.89 19.92 -19.98
N ASN A 525 -5.63 19.59 -19.66
CA ASN A 525 -4.46 19.95 -20.44
C ASN A 525 -3.60 18.70 -20.70
N PHE A 526 -3.44 18.36 -21.98
CA PHE A 526 -2.64 17.24 -22.45
C PHE A 526 -1.43 17.79 -23.20
N ALA A 527 -0.24 17.61 -22.62
CA ALA A 527 0.98 18.17 -23.16
C ALA A 527 1.45 17.46 -24.45
N SER A 528 2.47 18.02 -25.10
CA SER A 528 2.94 17.55 -26.41
C SER A 528 3.28 16.07 -26.45
N ASP A 529 3.00 15.44 -27.59
CA ASP A 529 3.30 14.03 -27.89
C ASP A 529 2.68 13.00 -26.90
N SER A 530 1.71 13.41 -26.08
CA SER A 530 1.02 12.53 -25.13
C SER A 530 -0.12 11.75 -25.79
N HIS A 531 -0.54 10.64 -25.18
CA HIS A 531 -1.69 9.84 -25.65
C HIS A 531 -2.74 9.67 -24.54
N PHE A 532 -4.00 9.93 -24.87
CA PHE A 532 -5.11 9.87 -23.90
C PHE A 532 -6.29 9.01 -24.38
N GLU A 533 -7.02 8.44 -23.42
CA GLU A 533 -8.11 7.48 -23.64
C GLU A 533 -9.37 7.88 -22.85
N GLY A 534 -10.54 7.90 -23.52
CA GLY A 534 -11.85 8.01 -22.88
C GLY A 534 -12.68 9.24 -23.23
N VAL A 535 -13.80 9.44 -22.54
CA VAL A 535 -14.72 10.57 -22.74
C VAL A 535 -14.43 11.64 -21.69
N ILE A 536 -14.04 12.83 -22.13
CA ILE A 536 -13.79 13.99 -21.26
C ILE A 536 -15.05 14.85 -21.22
N LEU A 537 -15.62 14.99 -20.02
CA LEU A 537 -16.73 15.89 -19.68
C LEU A 537 -16.15 17.09 -18.94
N GLY A 538 -15.72 18.11 -19.70
CA GLY A 538 -15.07 19.31 -19.18
C GLY A 538 -16.07 20.43 -18.85
N MET A 539 -16.03 20.96 -17.62
CA MET A 539 -16.76 22.18 -17.27
C MET A 539 -16.10 23.43 -17.87
N THR A 540 -14.79 23.38 -18.08
CA THR A 540 -14.04 24.47 -18.73
C THR A 540 -13.36 23.99 -20.00
N SER A 541 -12.13 24.45 -20.28
CA SER A 541 -11.43 24.17 -21.54
C SER A 541 -10.76 22.80 -21.53
N ILE A 542 -10.71 22.20 -22.71
CA ILE A 542 -9.93 21.00 -23.02
C ILE A 542 -8.86 21.40 -24.05
N THR A 543 -7.59 21.24 -23.71
CA THR A 543 -6.45 21.64 -24.53
C THR A 543 -5.58 20.43 -24.84
N PHE A 544 -5.37 20.17 -26.13
CA PHE A 544 -4.39 19.23 -26.63
C PHE A 544 -3.23 20.03 -27.24
N GLN A 545 -2.04 19.90 -26.67
CA GLN A 545 -0.83 20.54 -27.20
C GLN A 545 -0.29 19.76 -28.40
N THR A 546 0.78 20.29 -29.01
CA THR A 546 1.37 19.80 -30.26
C THR A 546 1.48 18.27 -30.30
N ASN A 547 0.87 17.64 -31.31
CA ASN A 547 0.93 16.19 -31.58
C ASN A 547 0.34 15.27 -30.50
N ALA A 548 -0.31 15.78 -29.46
CA ALA A 548 -1.04 14.91 -28.55
C ALA A 548 -2.11 14.13 -29.32
N THR A 549 -2.30 12.85 -28.96
CA THR A 549 -3.26 11.96 -29.60
C THR A 549 -4.34 11.54 -28.61
N PHE A 550 -5.56 11.33 -29.10
CA PHE A 550 -6.71 11.07 -28.25
C PHE A 550 -7.68 10.10 -28.92
N ASN A 551 -8.03 9.04 -28.19
CA ASN A 551 -9.08 8.11 -28.56
C ASN A 551 -10.25 8.27 -27.60
N GLY A 552 -11.30 8.97 -28.04
CA GLY A 552 -12.30 9.48 -27.09
C GLY A 552 -13.27 10.53 -27.59
N ARG A 553 -13.81 11.30 -26.64
CA ARG A 553 -14.67 12.46 -26.89
C ARG A 553 -14.27 13.65 -26.04
N ALA A 554 -14.11 14.81 -26.65
CA ALA A 554 -13.83 16.07 -25.95
C ALA A 554 -15.10 16.90 -25.87
N LEU A 555 -15.82 16.80 -24.75
CA LEU A 555 -17.10 17.47 -24.52
C LEU A 555 -16.90 18.61 -23.51
N ALA A 556 -16.73 19.83 -24.00
CA ALA A 556 -16.35 21.01 -23.21
C ALA A 556 -17.49 22.02 -23.09
N GLN A 557 -17.80 22.46 -21.87
CA GLN A 557 -18.76 23.54 -21.64
C GLN A 557 -18.19 24.94 -21.94
N THR A 558 -16.91 25.05 -22.29
CA THR A 558 -16.34 26.26 -22.90
C THR A 558 -15.66 25.94 -24.23
N ALA A 559 -14.37 25.62 -24.20
CA ALA A 559 -13.49 25.63 -25.36
C ALA A 559 -12.80 24.28 -25.58
N VAL A 560 -12.55 23.95 -26.84
CA VAL A 560 -11.59 22.91 -27.23
C VAL A 560 -10.48 23.53 -28.08
N ILE A 561 -9.23 23.28 -27.70
CA ILE A 561 -8.03 23.85 -28.35
C ILE A 561 -7.14 22.69 -28.81
N LEU A 562 -6.77 22.73 -30.09
CA LEU A 562 -5.97 21.72 -30.77
C LEU A 562 -4.71 22.34 -31.39
N ASP A 563 -3.63 21.58 -31.41
CA ASP A 563 -2.38 21.85 -32.12
C ASP A 563 -1.86 20.55 -32.74
N LYS A 564 -2.11 20.36 -34.05
CA LYS A 564 -1.66 19.21 -34.84
C LYS A 564 -2.00 17.84 -34.22
N ASN A 565 -3.22 17.68 -33.74
CA ASN A 565 -3.62 16.50 -32.97
C ASN A 565 -4.24 15.41 -33.86
N ILE A 566 -4.12 14.16 -33.40
CA ILE A 566 -4.91 13.04 -33.93
C ILE A 566 -6.02 12.74 -32.93
N ILE A 567 -7.28 12.94 -33.33
CA ILE A 567 -8.45 12.76 -32.48
C ILE A 567 -9.39 11.74 -33.12
N THR A 568 -9.62 10.61 -32.45
CA THR A 568 -10.44 9.52 -32.99
C THR A 568 -11.62 9.21 -32.08
N THR A 569 -12.81 9.04 -32.66
CA THR A 569 -13.96 8.50 -31.90
C THR A 569 -13.65 7.09 -31.35
N PRO A 570 -14.04 6.77 -30.12
CA PRO A 570 -13.85 5.43 -29.56
C PRO A 570 -14.73 4.41 -30.29
N LEU A 571 -14.18 3.20 -30.43
CA LEU A 571 -14.80 2.01 -31.03
C LEU A 571 -15.71 1.22 -30.08
#